data_AF-A0A3C2CPW0-F1
#
_entry.id   AF-A0A3C2CPW0-F1
#
_cell.length_a   1.000
_cell.length_b   1.000
_cell.length_c   1.000
_cell.angle_alpha   90.00
_cell.angle_beta   90.00
_cell.angle_gamma   90.00
#
_symmetry.space_group_name_H-M   'P 1'
#
loop_
_entity.id
_entity.type
_entity.pdbx_description
1 polymer ?
#
loop_
_entity_poly.entity_id
_entity_poly.type
_entity_poly.pdbx_seq_one_letter_code
_entity_poly.pdbx_strand_id
1 'polypeptide(L)'
;VIIYNNTKGTIFGNLEESLPIPVAAVSKEEGAAMKKQLEKGPLLLRISLIEERDILADFSSRGPVTVTWEIKPDLVAPGVAINSTIPGGYLSLQGTSMAAPHVAGACALIKQAHPEWGPAQIKAALMNTARQISDREGTPYRAYEQGAGRIQTEAAIKAESIVIPGSLQFGKFQLADNMHRHSAKLEVKNTTTGSKNYSFSIPNKETGIEWELPLSFRLGPNESKKVEIAMTASPDLLKKKIHDGSLILDDGKTKVRIPYLYVLEEPDYPRVMGFDFAPADKVGFYRYEVYLPGGADEFGIALFDPDDYRFVGFLDWGRKLKKGMAEKEIPIEKLPGEGVYLAKVFAKKAGRESTIDTMITISGKPKMNSAGRK
;
A
#
# COMPACT_ATOMS: atom_id res chain seq x y z
N VAL A 1 18.54 18.48 17.26
CA VAL A 1 17.09 18.50 17.57
C VAL A 1 16.57 17.07 17.44
N ILE A 2 15.80 16.59 18.42
CA ILE A 2 15.09 15.32 18.34
C ILE A 2 13.60 15.62 18.39
N ILE A 3 12.88 15.21 17.35
CA ILE A 3 11.44 15.40 17.21
C ILE A 3 10.80 14.02 17.36
N TYR A 4 9.85 13.85 18.28
CA TYR A 4 9.17 12.56 18.44
C TYR A 4 7.71 12.64 17.98
N ASN A 5 7.23 11.53 17.41
CA ASN A 5 5.86 11.45 16.89
C ASN A 5 4.81 11.61 18.00
N ASN A 6 3.69 12.26 17.70
CA ASN A 6 2.53 12.31 18.59
C ASN A 6 1.54 11.14 18.33
N THR A 7 1.70 10.42 17.21
CA THR A 7 0.95 9.22 16.82
C THR A 7 1.85 7.97 16.76
N LYS A 8 1.28 6.79 16.51
CA LYS A 8 2.07 5.56 16.30
C LYS A 8 2.82 5.64 14.96
N GLY A 9 4.03 5.08 14.93
CA GLY A 9 4.90 5.07 13.75
C GLY A 9 5.95 6.19 13.74
N THR A 10 6.77 6.21 12.69
CA THR A 10 7.90 7.14 12.54
C THR A 10 7.46 8.43 11.84
N ILE A 11 7.99 9.58 12.25
CA ILE A 11 7.85 10.82 11.46
C ILE A 11 8.86 10.76 10.31
N PHE A 12 8.37 11.00 9.09
CA PHE A 12 9.22 11.24 7.93
C PHE A 12 9.09 12.71 7.54
N GLY A 13 10.20 13.42 7.54
CA GLY A 13 10.27 14.81 7.14
C GLY A 13 11.66 15.13 6.59
N ASN A 14 11.71 15.99 5.59
CA ASN A 14 12.95 16.58 5.11
C ASN A 14 13.01 18.02 5.59
N LEU A 15 14.22 18.53 5.83
CA LEU A 15 14.42 19.96 6.01
C LEU A 15 14.31 20.64 4.64
N GLU A 16 13.54 21.73 4.56
CA GLU A 16 13.46 22.56 3.36
C GLU A 16 14.80 23.27 3.07
N GLU A 17 15.57 23.54 4.12
CA GLU A 17 16.88 24.19 4.07
C GLU A 17 17.93 23.40 4.85
N SER A 18 19.20 23.53 4.45
CA SER A 18 20.31 22.94 5.20
C SER A 18 20.51 23.69 6.50
N LEU A 19 20.42 22.97 7.63
CA LEU A 19 20.69 23.52 8.96
C LEU A 19 22.00 22.97 9.53
N PRO A 20 22.82 23.77 10.22
CA PRO A 20 24.06 23.29 10.85
C PRO A 20 23.82 22.43 12.10
N ILE A 21 22.56 22.24 12.50
CA ILE A 21 22.17 21.48 13.69
C ILE A 21 21.61 20.12 13.22
N PRO A 22 22.15 18.99 13.70
CA PRO A 22 21.59 17.68 13.39
C PRO A 22 20.13 17.59 13.85
N VAL A 23 19.22 17.19 12.96
CA VAL A 23 17.82 16.94 13.27
C VAL A 23 17.52 15.46 13.06
N ALA A 24 16.86 14.83 14.04
CA ALA A 24 16.42 13.45 13.95
C ALA A 24 14.96 13.34 14.38
N ALA A 25 14.22 12.46 13.71
CA ALA A 25 12.87 12.07 14.08
C ALA A 25 12.89 10.70 14.79
N VAL A 26 12.07 10.52 15.82
CA VAL A 26 11.91 9.24 16.53
C VAL A 26 10.42 8.91 16.71
N SER A 27 10.11 7.65 17.03
CA SER A 27 8.74 7.23 17.33
C SER A 27 8.20 7.90 18.60
N LYS A 28 6.87 7.85 18.78
CA LYS A 28 6.22 8.32 20.01
C LYS A 28 6.74 7.61 21.26
N GLU A 29 6.94 6.30 21.15
CA GLU A 29 7.37 5.43 22.24
C GLU A 29 8.81 5.77 22.67
N GLU A 30 9.73 5.91 21.71
CA GLU A 30 11.12 6.30 21.98
C GLU A 30 11.20 7.71 22.55
N GLY A 31 10.46 8.67 21.99
CA GLY A 31 10.44 10.04 22.49
C GLY A 31 9.94 10.16 23.92
N ALA A 32 8.85 9.46 24.24
CA ALA A 32 8.33 9.40 25.61
C ALA A 32 9.34 8.75 26.57
N ALA A 33 10.03 7.69 26.15
CA ALA A 33 11.07 7.05 26.92
C ALA A 33 12.27 7.98 27.18
N MET A 34 12.72 8.73 26.15
CA MET A 34 13.78 9.72 26.28
C MET A 34 13.40 10.83 27.24
N LYS A 35 12.16 11.37 27.14
CA LYS A 35 11.66 12.42 28.06
C LYS A 35 11.71 11.98 29.52
N LYS A 36 11.30 10.74 29.81
CA LYS A 36 11.36 10.16 31.16
C LYS A 36 12.81 9.97 31.65
N GLN A 37 13.75 9.70 30.77
CA GLN A 37 15.16 9.60 31.15
C GLN A 37 15.80 10.97 31.41
N LEU A 38 15.41 12.01 30.66
CA LEU A 38 15.88 13.37 30.87
C LEU A 38 15.50 13.95 32.25
N GLU A 39 14.39 13.51 32.84
CA GLU A 39 14.02 13.85 34.23
C GLU A 39 15.07 13.40 35.26
N LYS A 40 15.87 12.39 34.93
CA LYS A 40 16.91 11.83 35.81
C LYS A 40 18.28 12.50 35.65
N GLY A 41 18.44 13.40 34.69
CA GLY A 41 19.68 14.09 34.39
C GLY A 41 20.08 14.05 32.91
N PRO A 42 21.25 14.61 32.58
CA PRO A 42 21.75 14.69 31.20
C PRO A 42 21.91 13.31 30.56
N LEU A 43 21.48 13.19 29.30
CA LEU A 43 21.60 11.95 28.53
C LEU A 43 22.67 12.07 27.44
N LEU A 44 23.56 11.08 27.34
CA LEU A 44 24.47 10.97 26.22
C LEU A 44 23.86 10.06 25.16
N LEU A 45 23.69 10.60 23.95
CA LEU A 45 23.14 9.87 22.81
C LEU A 45 24.26 9.52 21.82
N ARG A 46 24.25 8.28 21.35
CA ARG A 46 25.09 7.85 20.22
C ARG A 46 24.17 7.57 19.04
N ILE A 47 24.42 8.27 17.94
CA ILE A 47 23.73 8.02 16.68
C ILE A 47 24.58 7.02 15.89
N SER A 48 23.96 5.94 15.44
CA SER A 48 24.58 4.97 14.55
C SER A 48 23.79 4.93 13.25
N LEU A 49 24.46 4.98 12.11
CA LEU A 49 23.83 4.76 10.83
C LEU A 49 23.69 3.26 10.59
N ILE A 50 22.46 2.81 10.37
CA ILE A 50 22.14 1.45 9.98
C ILE A 50 21.63 1.52 8.56
N GLU A 51 22.26 0.75 7.67
CA GLU A 51 21.75 0.60 6.31
C GLU A 51 20.62 -0.43 6.32
N GLU A 52 19.41 0.00 5.97
CA GLU A 52 18.27 -0.88 5.79
C GLU A 52 18.05 -1.13 4.30
N ARG A 53 17.86 -2.40 3.95
CA ARG A 53 17.54 -2.83 2.58
C ARG A 53 16.32 -3.72 2.63
N ASP A 54 15.50 -3.66 1.60
CA ASP A 54 14.33 -4.54 1.43
C ASP A 54 13.31 -4.47 2.57
N ILE A 55 13.21 -3.32 3.24
CA ILE A 55 12.18 -3.04 4.24
C ILE A 55 11.05 -2.23 3.58
N LEU A 56 9.81 -2.60 3.85
CA LEU A 56 8.66 -1.84 3.37
C LEU A 56 8.59 -0.51 4.13
N ALA A 57 8.51 0.59 3.39
CA ALA A 57 8.37 1.91 4.01
C ALA A 57 7.06 2.01 4.81
N ASP A 58 7.12 2.63 6.00
CA ASP A 58 5.94 2.77 6.87
C ASP A 58 4.78 3.48 6.15
N PHE A 59 5.08 4.50 5.34
CA PHE A 59 4.12 5.26 4.55
C PHE A 59 3.53 4.50 3.35
N SER A 60 4.09 3.33 2.99
CA SER A 60 3.59 2.56 1.85
C SER A 60 2.17 2.10 2.13
N SER A 61 1.23 2.47 1.25
CA SER A 61 -0.16 2.01 1.35
C SER A 61 -0.22 0.49 1.27
N ARG A 62 -1.07 -0.09 2.11
CA ARG A 62 -1.29 -1.54 2.20
C ARG A 62 -2.74 -1.83 1.84
N GLY A 63 -2.97 -2.91 1.13
CA GLY A 63 -4.29 -3.45 0.90
C GLY A 63 -4.76 -4.33 2.07
N PRO A 64 -5.67 -5.28 1.80
CA PRO A 64 -6.36 -5.47 0.52
C PRO A 64 -7.19 -4.25 0.13
N VAL A 65 -7.60 -4.17 -1.14
CA VAL A 65 -8.58 -3.16 -1.55
C VAL A 65 -9.86 -3.41 -0.77
N THR A 66 -10.26 -2.47 0.08
CA THR A 66 -11.39 -2.62 1.01
C THR A 66 -12.75 -2.82 0.33
N VAL A 67 -12.82 -2.57 -0.99
CA VAL A 67 -14.04 -2.69 -1.79
C VAL A 67 -14.08 -3.99 -2.60
N THR A 68 -13.01 -4.29 -3.34
CA THR A 68 -12.94 -5.45 -4.25
C THR A 68 -12.31 -6.67 -3.60
N TRP A 69 -11.65 -6.50 -2.45
CA TRP A 69 -10.83 -7.52 -1.80
C TRP A 69 -9.70 -8.03 -2.70
N GLU A 70 -9.23 -7.17 -3.61
CA GLU A 70 -8.08 -7.44 -4.45
C GLU A 70 -6.77 -7.27 -3.67
N ILE A 71 -5.76 -8.02 -4.09
CA ILE A 71 -4.38 -7.81 -3.62
C ILE A 71 -3.86 -6.54 -4.26
N LYS A 72 -3.61 -5.53 -3.41
CA LYS A 72 -2.83 -4.35 -3.74
C LYS A 72 -1.85 -4.05 -2.59
N PRO A 73 -0.63 -3.56 -2.89
CA PRO A 73 -0.08 -3.29 -4.23
C PRO A 73 0.15 -4.57 -5.05
N ASP A 74 0.41 -4.44 -6.37
CA ASP A 74 0.72 -5.61 -7.21
C ASP A 74 2.12 -6.18 -6.90
N LEU A 75 3.07 -5.29 -6.60
CA LEU A 75 4.48 -5.55 -6.32
C LEU A 75 5.10 -4.28 -5.71
N VAL A 76 6.33 -4.37 -5.20
CA VAL A 76 7.06 -3.24 -4.61
C VAL A 76 8.37 -2.93 -5.34
N ALA A 77 8.85 -1.71 -5.21
CA ALA A 77 10.11 -1.23 -5.80
C ALA A 77 10.76 -0.18 -4.89
N PRO A 78 12.06 0.13 -5.06
CA PRO A 78 12.75 1.15 -4.27
C PRO A 78 12.06 2.52 -4.37
N GLY A 79 11.68 3.08 -3.22
CA GLY A 79 11.00 4.36 -3.12
C GLY A 79 11.41 5.21 -1.93
N VAL A 80 12.48 4.85 -1.22
CA VAL A 80 13.02 5.60 -0.07
C VAL A 80 14.41 6.09 -0.41
N ALA A 81 14.71 7.35 -0.08
CA ALA A 81 16.00 7.99 -0.33
C ALA A 81 16.47 7.87 -1.79
N ILE A 82 15.55 8.08 -2.74
CA ILE A 82 15.83 8.03 -4.17
C ILE A 82 16.42 9.37 -4.60
N ASN A 83 17.73 9.39 -4.87
CA ASN A 83 18.40 10.55 -5.43
C ASN A 83 18.10 10.68 -6.93
N SER A 84 17.43 11.75 -7.32
CA SER A 84 17.05 12.00 -8.72
C SER A 84 17.08 13.48 -9.08
N THR A 85 16.87 13.78 -10.35
CA THR A 85 16.94 15.14 -10.91
C THR A 85 15.78 16.01 -10.43
N ILE A 86 16.10 17.24 -10.06
CA ILE A 86 15.17 18.36 -9.86
C ILE A 86 15.65 19.56 -10.70
N PRO A 87 14.81 20.59 -10.93
CA PRO A 87 15.29 21.81 -11.59
C PRO A 87 16.53 22.37 -10.89
N GLY A 88 17.63 22.51 -11.63
CA GLY A 88 18.89 23.06 -11.11
C GLY A 88 19.75 22.09 -10.28
N GLY A 89 19.41 20.80 -10.17
CA GLY A 89 20.27 19.87 -9.44
C GLY A 89 19.69 18.47 -9.19
N TYR A 90 20.05 17.91 -8.05
CA TYR A 90 19.62 16.58 -7.58
C TYR A 90 19.11 16.68 -6.15
N LEU A 91 18.09 15.88 -5.85
CA LEU A 91 17.54 15.78 -4.50
C LEU A 91 17.13 14.33 -4.21
N SER A 92 17.36 13.92 -2.96
CA SER A 92 16.88 12.65 -2.44
C SER A 92 15.43 12.80 -1.96
N LEU A 93 14.52 12.07 -2.61
CA LEU A 93 13.09 12.07 -2.28
C LEU A 93 12.61 10.65 -1.95
N GLN A 94 11.46 10.56 -1.30
CA GLN A 94 10.84 9.29 -0.94
C GLN A 94 9.33 9.33 -1.14
N GLY A 95 8.77 8.18 -1.51
CA GLY A 95 7.36 8.02 -1.79
C GLY A 95 7.11 6.86 -2.74
N THR A 96 5.88 6.36 -2.75
CA THR A 96 5.43 5.42 -3.80
C THR A 96 5.52 6.06 -5.19
N SER A 97 5.41 7.40 -5.27
CA SER A 97 5.70 8.20 -6.47
C SER A 97 7.13 8.04 -6.99
N MET A 98 8.11 7.71 -6.14
CA MET A 98 9.50 7.43 -6.53
C MET A 98 9.71 5.93 -6.85
N ALA A 99 8.90 5.04 -6.28
CA ALA A 99 8.87 3.62 -6.65
C ALA A 99 8.24 3.38 -8.04
N ALA A 100 7.16 4.08 -8.36
CA ALA A 100 6.45 3.97 -9.63
C ALA A 100 7.35 4.11 -10.89
N PRO A 101 8.24 5.12 -11.01
CA PRO A 101 9.11 5.26 -12.19
C PRO A 101 10.14 4.12 -12.33
N HIS A 102 10.58 3.48 -11.23
CA HIS A 102 11.41 2.27 -11.33
C HIS A 102 10.65 1.13 -12.03
N VAL A 103 9.38 0.93 -11.67
CA VAL A 103 8.52 -0.07 -12.31
C VAL A 103 8.23 0.32 -13.76
N ALA A 104 7.98 1.60 -14.05
CA ALA A 104 7.77 2.07 -15.42
C ALA A 104 9.00 1.83 -16.31
N GLY A 105 10.21 2.11 -15.81
CA GLY A 105 11.46 1.79 -16.49
C GLY A 105 11.63 0.29 -16.72
N ALA A 106 11.32 -0.54 -15.74
CA ALA A 106 11.34 -2.00 -15.89
C ALA A 106 10.34 -2.48 -16.97
N CYS A 107 9.13 -1.94 -17.00
CA CYS A 107 8.15 -2.22 -18.05
C CYS A 107 8.68 -1.85 -19.44
N ALA A 108 9.35 -0.71 -19.58
CA ALA A 108 9.94 -0.29 -20.86
C ALA A 108 11.06 -1.25 -21.32
N LEU A 109 11.95 -1.67 -20.42
CA LEU A 109 13.00 -2.64 -20.73
C LEU A 109 12.42 -4.02 -21.13
N ILE A 110 11.40 -4.49 -20.42
CA ILE A 110 10.70 -5.73 -20.78
C ILE A 110 10.02 -5.59 -22.14
N LYS A 111 9.35 -4.47 -22.41
CA LYS A 111 8.71 -4.21 -23.71
C LYS A 111 9.73 -4.13 -24.86
N GLN A 112 10.92 -3.59 -24.61
CA GLN A 112 12.01 -3.56 -25.58
C GLN A 112 12.53 -4.98 -25.88
N ALA A 113 12.70 -5.80 -24.84
CA ALA A 113 13.17 -7.18 -24.99
C ALA A 113 12.11 -8.12 -25.60
N HIS A 114 10.83 -7.85 -25.33
CA HIS A 114 9.68 -8.63 -25.81
C HIS A 114 8.61 -7.71 -26.45
N PRO A 115 8.85 -7.22 -27.68
CA PRO A 115 7.96 -6.26 -28.35
C PRO A 115 6.53 -6.76 -28.55
N GLU A 116 6.31 -8.08 -28.57
CA GLU A 116 5.01 -8.72 -28.71
C GLU A 116 4.23 -8.86 -27.41
N TRP A 117 4.86 -8.66 -26.24
CA TRP A 117 4.17 -8.75 -24.95
C TRP A 117 3.23 -7.57 -24.74
N GLY A 118 1.98 -7.88 -24.37
CA GLY A 118 1.00 -6.89 -23.95
C GLY A 118 1.16 -6.51 -22.48
N PRO A 119 0.40 -5.52 -22.00
CA PRO A 119 0.47 -5.05 -20.61
C PRO A 119 0.26 -6.17 -19.57
N ALA A 120 -0.64 -7.11 -19.85
CA ALA A 120 -0.92 -8.23 -18.94
C ALA A 120 0.29 -9.18 -18.81
N GLN A 121 0.96 -9.52 -19.91
CA GLN A 121 2.18 -10.33 -19.89
C GLN A 121 3.32 -9.63 -19.14
N ILE A 122 3.54 -8.34 -19.40
CA ILE A 122 4.61 -7.56 -18.76
C ILE A 122 4.37 -7.48 -17.25
N LYS A 123 3.13 -7.15 -16.84
CA LYS A 123 2.75 -7.14 -15.43
C LYS A 123 2.94 -8.50 -14.78
N ALA A 124 2.49 -9.57 -15.43
CA ALA A 124 2.66 -10.93 -14.92
C ALA A 124 4.13 -11.31 -14.79
N ALA A 125 4.98 -11.04 -15.78
CA ALA A 125 6.41 -11.33 -15.72
C ALA A 125 7.09 -10.64 -14.53
N LEU A 126 6.76 -9.36 -14.28
CA LEU A 126 7.26 -8.64 -13.10
C LEU A 126 6.79 -9.27 -11.78
N MET A 127 5.52 -9.66 -11.68
CA MET A 127 4.97 -10.28 -10.47
C MET A 127 5.52 -11.69 -10.25
N ASN A 128 5.55 -12.53 -11.29
CA ASN A 128 5.97 -13.93 -11.24
C ASN A 128 7.44 -14.10 -10.86
N THR A 129 8.26 -13.07 -11.09
CA THR A 129 9.71 -13.07 -10.81
C THR A 129 10.09 -12.19 -9.61
N ALA A 130 9.10 -11.57 -8.96
CA ALA A 130 9.33 -10.71 -7.81
C ALA A 130 9.92 -11.48 -6.63
N ARG A 131 10.79 -10.81 -5.87
CA ARG A 131 11.44 -11.38 -4.67
C ARG A 131 10.66 -10.98 -3.44
N GLN A 132 10.23 -11.96 -2.64
CA GLN A 132 9.64 -11.68 -1.34
C GLN A 132 10.65 -10.99 -0.41
N ILE A 133 10.15 -9.99 0.31
CA ILE A 133 10.87 -9.26 1.34
C ILE A 133 10.23 -9.52 2.70
N SER A 134 10.99 -9.24 3.76
CA SER A 134 10.62 -9.47 5.17
C SER A 134 10.82 -8.19 5.98
N ASP A 135 10.13 -8.09 7.11
CA ASP A 135 10.37 -7.04 8.10
C ASP A 135 11.73 -7.21 8.80
N ARG A 136 12.01 -6.30 9.75
CA ARG A 136 13.29 -6.24 10.48
C ARG A 136 13.53 -7.49 11.33
N GLU A 137 12.46 -8.17 11.70
CA GLU A 137 12.44 -9.41 12.48
C GLU A 137 12.56 -10.65 11.59
N GLY A 138 12.61 -10.49 10.27
CA GLY A 138 12.71 -11.58 9.30
C GLY A 138 11.36 -12.22 8.95
N THR A 139 10.24 -11.67 9.43
CA THR A 139 8.90 -12.14 9.10
C THR A 139 8.52 -11.69 7.69
N PRO A 140 8.10 -12.60 6.79
CA PRO A 140 7.66 -12.21 5.45
C PRO A 140 6.45 -11.26 5.51
N TYR A 141 6.48 -10.18 4.75
CA TYR A 141 5.31 -9.30 4.59
C TYR A 141 4.15 -10.04 3.94
N ARG A 142 2.93 -9.61 4.26
CA ARG A 142 1.70 -10.17 3.68
C ARG A 142 1.59 -9.88 2.19
N ALA A 143 0.87 -10.71 1.46
CA ALA A 143 0.64 -10.51 0.03
C ALA A 143 -0.05 -9.17 -0.26
N TYR A 144 -0.93 -8.70 0.62
CA TYR A 144 -1.59 -7.40 0.51
C TYR A 144 -0.75 -6.22 1.05
N GLU A 145 0.50 -6.45 1.48
CA GLU A 145 1.44 -5.39 1.86
C GLU A 145 2.53 -5.21 0.80
N GLN A 146 3.10 -6.31 0.30
CA GLN A 146 4.19 -6.30 -0.68
C GLN A 146 3.77 -6.71 -2.11
N GLY A 147 2.52 -7.12 -2.31
CA GLY A 147 2.08 -7.75 -3.55
C GLY A 147 2.82 -9.07 -3.78
N ALA A 148 3.34 -9.24 -5.00
CA ALA A 148 4.22 -10.36 -5.32
C ALA A 148 5.64 -10.23 -4.75
N GLY A 149 6.03 -9.05 -4.27
CA GLY A 149 7.36 -8.75 -3.73
C GLY A 149 8.11 -7.68 -4.53
N ARG A 150 9.41 -7.54 -4.27
CA ARG A 150 10.29 -6.56 -4.91
C ARG A 150 10.64 -6.93 -6.34
N ILE A 151 10.50 -5.98 -7.29
CA ILE A 151 10.85 -6.17 -8.71
C ILE A 151 12.24 -6.79 -8.90
N GLN A 152 12.34 -7.68 -9.89
CA GLN A 152 13.60 -8.24 -10.40
C GLN A 152 13.63 -8.08 -11.93
N THR A 153 14.04 -6.91 -12.42
CA THR A 153 13.91 -6.55 -13.84
C THR A 153 14.59 -7.56 -14.78
N GLU A 154 15.81 -7.99 -14.46
CA GLU A 154 16.53 -8.97 -15.27
C GLU A 154 15.80 -10.32 -15.33
N ALA A 155 15.29 -10.79 -14.18
CA ALA A 155 14.54 -12.04 -14.12
C ALA A 155 13.22 -11.96 -14.90
N ALA A 156 12.53 -10.81 -14.81
CA ALA A 156 11.31 -10.56 -15.57
C ALA A 156 11.54 -10.55 -17.09
N ILE A 157 12.65 -9.96 -17.55
CA ILE A 157 13.07 -10.01 -18.96
C ILE A 157 13.37 -11.46 -19.38
N LYS A 158 13.95 -12.27 -18.51
CA LYS A 158 14.31 -13.67 -18.79
C LYS A 158 13.18 -14.67 -18.45
N ALA A 159 11.96 -14.20 -18.20
CA ALA A 159 10.86 -15.05 -17.78
C ALA A 159 10.46 -16.03 -18.90
N GLU A 160 10.74 -17.31 -18.66
CA GLU A 160 10.42 -18.41 -19.59
C GLU A 160 8.99 -18.95 -19.42
N SER A 161 8.33 -18.59 -18.32
CA SER A 161 6.98 -19.00 -17.94
C SER A 161 6.22 -17.79 -17.40
N ILE A 162 5.06 -17.48 -17.96
CA ILE A 162 4.20 -16.37 -17.55
C ILE A 162 2.87 -16.90 -17.05
N VAL A 163 2.43 -16.43 -15.89
CA VAL A 163 1.15 -16.78 -15.26
C VAL A 163 0.27 -15.55 -15.12
N ILE A 164 -0.89 -15.58 -15.78
CA ILE A 164 -1.84 -14.46 -15.84
C ILE A 164 -3.19 -14.88 -15.26
N PRO A 165 -3.77 -14.17 -14.28
CA PRO A 165 -3.20 -13.01 -13.59
C PRO A 165 -2.02 -13.39 -12.68
N GLY A 166 -1.15 -12.42 -12.39
CA GLY A 166 0.03 -12.63 -11.53
C GLY A 166 -0.30 -12.83 -10.04
N SER A 167 -1.58 -12.73 -9.66
CA SER A 167 -2.10 -12.98 -8.32
C SER A 167 -3.54 -13.48 -8.41
N LEU A 168 -3.95 -14.31 -7.46
CA LEU A 168 -5.29 -14.89 -7.40
C LEU A 168 -6.14 -14.26 -6.31
N GLN A 169 -7.42 -14.13 -6.61
CA GLN A 169 -8.44 -13.70 -5.67
C GLN A 169 -9.54 -14.74 -5.64
N PHE A 170 -9.92 -15.16 -4.45
CA PHE A 170 -11.05 -16.08 -4.24
C PHE A 170 -12.30 -15.34 -3.72
N GLY A 171 -12.18 -14.03 -3.44
CA GLY A 171 -13.28 -13.15 -3.07
C GLY A 171 -13.66 -13.20 -1.59
N LYS A 172 -14.87 -12.71 -1.30
CA LYS A 172 -15.48 -12.67 0.03
C LYS A 172 -16.37 -13.90 0.25
N PHE A 173 -16.20 -14.59 1.37
CA PHE A 173 -17.09 -15.66 1.78
C PHE A 173 -18.32 -15.07 2.48
N GLN A 174 -19.48 -15.68 2.27
CA GLN A 174 -20.68 -15.38 3.05
C GLN A 174 -20.84 -16.48 4.11
N LEU A 175 -20.75 -16.10 5.38
CA LEU A 175 -20.84 -17.01 6.54
C LEU A 175 -22.16 -17.82 6.60
N ALA A 176 -23.18 -17.41 5.83
CA ALA A 176 -24.52 -17.99 5.88
C ALA A 176 -24.65 -19.35 5.19
N ASP A 177 -23.73 -19.72 4.29
CA ASP A 177 -23.80 -21.04 3.63
C ASP A 177 -22.63 -21.94 4.07
N ASN A 178 -22.98 -23.16 4.46
CA ASN A 178 -22.04 -24.19 4.89
C ASN A 178 -21.13 -24.60 3.72
N MET A 179 -19.81 -24.53 3.91
CA MET A 179 -18.72 -24.89 2.96
C MET A 179 -18.87 -24.35 1.53
N HIS A 180 -17.97 -23.44 1.15
CA HIS A 180 -17.97 -22.85 -0.19
C HIS A 180 -16.76 -23.26 -1.01
N ARG A 181 -17.01 -23.68 -2.25
CA ARG A 181 -15.99 -23.84 -3.29
C ARG A 181 -15.79 -22.53 -4.03
N HIS A 182 -14.57 -22.01 -4.00
CA HIS A 182 -14.16 -20.79 -4.69
C HIS A 182 -13.14 -21.12 -5.75
N SER A 183 -13.33 -20.62 -6.96
CA SER A 183 -12.42 -20.87 -8.07
C SER A 183 -11.84 -19.59 -8.64
N ALA A 184 -10.60 -19.69 -9.10
CA ALA A 184 -9.89 -18.67 -9.84
C ALA A 184 -9.30 -19.30 -11.11
N LYS A 185 -9.37 -18.57 -12.22
CA LYS A 185 -8.80 -19.01 -13.50
C LYS A 185 -7.49 -18.28 -13.75
N LEU A 186 -6.51 -19.01 -14.23
CA LEU A 186 -5.26 -18.45 -14.72
C LEU A 186 -4.85 -19.07 -16.05
N GLU A 187 -4.04 -18.36 -16.80
CA GLU A 187 -3.39 -18.80 -18.02
C GLU A 187 -1.90 -18.95 -17.76
N VAL A 188 -1.37 -20.14 -18.05
CA VAL A 188 0.07 -20.41 -18.04
C VAL A 188 0.56 -20.39 -19.48
N LYS A 189 1.57 -19.58 -19.76
CA LYS A 189 2.23 -19.48 -21.07
C LYS A 189 3.69 -19.88 -20.97
N ASN A 190 4.11 -20.78 -21.85
CA ASN A 190 5.51 -21.07 -22.11
C ASN A 190 6.03 -20.07 -23.15
N THR A 191 7.05 -19.28 -22.84
CA THR A 191 7.63 -18.28 -23.78
C THR A 191 8.87 -18.78 -24.49
N THR A 192 9.27 -20.03 -24.25
CA THR A 192 10.47 -20.62 -24.82
C THR A 192 10.21 -21.30 -26.17
N THR A 193 11.29 -21.66 -26.85
CA THR A 193 11.29 -22.46 -28.09
C THR A 193 11.22 -23.97 -27.84
N GLY A 194 11.31 -24.41 -26.57
CA GLY A 194 11.21 -25.82 -26.17
C GLY A 194 9.89 -26.11 -25.46
N SER A 195 9.57 -27.38 -25.25
CA SER A 195 8.43 -27.74 -24.39
C SER A 195 8.80 -27.68 -22.90
N LYS A 196 7.82 -27.38 -22.06
CA LYS A 196 7.93 -27.40 -20.60
C LYS A 196 6.82 -28.22 -19.95
N ASN A 197 7.15 -28.85 -18.82
CA ASN A 197 6.18 -29.53 -17.96
C ASN A 197 5.88 -28.64 -16.75
N TYR A 198 4.62 -28.55 -16.39
CA TYR A 198 4.12 -27.68 -15.34
C TYR A 198 3.38 -28.50 -14.29
N SER A 199 3.62 -28.19 -13.02
CA SER A 199 2.89 -28.75 -11.89
C SER A 199 2.76 -27.73 -10.76
N PHE A 200 1.69 -27.83 -9.98
CA PHE A 200 1.56 -27.02 -8.76
C PHE A 200 2.17 -27.78 -7.58
N SER A 201 2.97 -27.09 -6.79
CA SER A 201 3.41 -27.62 -5.49
C SER A 201 2.21 -27.70 -4.54
N ILE A 202 2.15 -28.77 -3.74
CA ILE A 202 1.12 -28.93 -2.71
C ILE A 202 1.30 -27.80 -1.68
N PRO A 203 0.29 -26.95 -1.44
CA PRO A 203 0.37 -25.89 -0.45
C PRO A 203 0.50 -26.47 0.97
N ASN A 204 1.05 -25.68 1.89
CA ASN A 204 1.09 -26.07 3.30
C ASN A 204 -0.33 -26.30 3.82
N LYS A 205 -0.51 -27.37 4.62
CA LYS A 205 -1.81 -27.70 5.19
C LYS A 205 -2.27 -26.59 6.14
N GLU A 206 -3.44 -26.02 5.85
CA GLU A 206 -4.11 -25.04 6.69
C GLU A 206 -5.46 -25.62 7.12
N THR A 207 -5.73 -25.63 8.43
CA THR A 207 -6.98 -26.16 8.96
C THR A 207 -8.15 -25.35 8.40
N GLY A 208 -9.13 -26.05 7.81
CA GLY A 208 -10.30 -25.42 7.21
C GLY A 208 -10.13 -24.97 5.76
N ILE A 209 -8.98 -25.27 5.11
CA ILE A 209 -8.77 -25.05 3.68
C ILE A 209 -8.39 -26.35 2.97
N GLU A 210 -9.10 -26.63 1.89
CA GLU A 210 -8.81 -27.72 0.97
C GLU A 210 -8.57 -27.15 -0.43
N TRP A 211 -7.46 -27.53 -1.07
CA TRP A 211 -7.09 -27.05 -2.40
C TRP A 211 -7.43 -28.07 -3.48
N GLU A 212 -8.05 -27.62 -4.56
CA GLU A 212 -8.27 -28.35 -5.80
C GLU A 212 -7.33 -27.78 -6.87
N LEU A 213 -6.21 -28.46 -7.09
CA LEU A 213 -5.20 -28.07 -8.08
C LEU A 213 -5.32 -28.92 -9.34
N PRO A 214 -5.01 -28.35 -10.53
CA PRO A 214 -5.02 -29.12 -11.76
C PRO A 214 -3.89 -30.17 -11.77
N LEU A 215 -4.12 -31.27 -12.50
CA LEU A 215 -3.07 -32.23 -12.80
C LEU A 215 -1.92 -31.57 -13.58
N SER A 216 -0.72 -32.14 -13.48
CA SER A 216 0.44 -31.69 -14.26
C SER A 216 0.13 -31.71 -15.75
N PHE A 217 0.69 -30.75 -16.49
CA PHE A 217 0.47 -30.63 -17.93
C PHE A 217 1.75 -30.19 -18.65
N ARG A 218 1.81 -30.45 -19.95
CA ARG A 218 2.91 -30.04 -20.83
C ARG A 218 2.44 -28.94 -21.76
N LEU A 219 3.28 -27.92 -21.96
CA LEU A 219 3.09 -26.91 -23.00
C LEU A 219 4.24 -27.00 -24.00
N GLY A 220 3.91 -27.00 -25.28
CA GLY A 220 4.84 -26.78 -26.37
C GLY A 220 5.39 -25.36 -26.42
N PRO A 221 6.28 -25.08 -27.38
CA PRO A 221 6.84 -23.75 -27.59
C PRO A 221 5.75 -22.70 -27.82
N ASN A 222 5.80 -21.57 -27.13
CA ASN A 222 4.82 -20.49 -27.22
C ASN A 222 3.36 -20.87 -26.92
N GLU A 223 3.10 -22.08 -26.44
CA GLU A 223 1.76 -22.56 -26.11
C GLU A 223 1.31 -21.96 -24.77
N SER A 224 -0.01 -21.73 -24.67
CA SER A 224 -0.67 -21.26 -23.46
C SER A 224 -1.81 -22.18 -23.08
N LYS A 225 -2.07 -22.37 -21.79
CA LYS A 225 -3.17 -23.16 -21.27
C LYS A 225 -3.87 -22.45 -20.13
N LYS A 226 -5.20 -22.38 -20.24
CA LYS A 226 -6.05 -21.93 -19.13
C LYS A 226 -6.26 -23.09 -18.16
N VAL A 227 -6.08 -22.81 -16.87
CA VAL A 227 -6.32 -23.74 -15.78
C VAL A 227 -7.20 -23.08 -14.73
N GLU A 228 -8.02 -23.88 -14.09
CA GLU A 228 -8.81 -23.48 -12.93
C GLU A 228 -8.13 -24.02 -11.67
N ILE A 229 -8.05 -23.17 -10.66
CA ILE A 229 -7.66 -23.53 -9.31
C ILE A 229 -8.87 -23.26 -8.44
N ALA A 230 -9.22 -24.20 -7.58
CA ALA A 230 -10.25 -23.97 -6.59
C ALA A 230 -9.75 -24.25 -5.17
N MET A 231 -10.47 -23.67 -4.21
CA MET A 231 -10.33 -23.95 -2.80
C MET A 231 -11.70 -24.10 -2.17
N THR A 232 -11.83 -25.02 -1.24
CA THR A 232 -12.98 -25.12 -0.35
C THR A 232 -12.56 -24.61 1.02
N ALA A 233 -13.35 -23.71 1.60
CA ALA A 233 -13.10 -23.21 2.95
C ALA A 233 -14.23 -23.58 3.91
N SER A 234 -13.85 -23.92 5.14
CA SER A 234 -14.73 -24.14 6.28
C SER A 234 -14.59 -22.98 7.26
N PRO A 235 -15.46 -21.95 7.20
CA PRO A 235 -15.30 -20.71 7.97
C PRO A 235 -15.15 -20.93 9.48
N ASP A 236 -15.87 -21.91 10.05
CA ASP A 236 -15.85 -22.21 11.49
C ASP A 236 -14.49 -22.71 12.01
N LEU A 237 -13.65 -23.23 11.11
CA LEU A 237 -12.33 -23.76 11.45
C LEU A 237 -11.22 -22.70 11.29
N LEU A 238 -11.54 -21.56 10.70
CA LEU A 238 -10.57 -20.53 10.35
C LEU A 238 -10.49 -19.46 11.43
N LYS A 239 -9.26 -19.15 11.86
CA LYS A 239 -9.01 -18.26 12.99
C LYS A 239 -8.90 -16.78 12.62
N LYS A 240 -8.69 -16.47 11.33
CA LYS A 240 -8.44 -15.11 10.85
C LYS A 240 -9.54 -14.67 9.90
N LYS A 241 -9.79 -13.36 9.80
CA LYS A 241 -10.78 -12.81 8.85
C LYS A 241 -10.21 -12.66 7.43
N ILE A 242 -8.90 -12.41 7.34
CA ILE A 242 -8.15 -12.35 6.08
C ILE A 242 -7.11 -13.45 6.09
N HIS A 243 -7.04 -14.16 4.97
CA HIS A 243 -6.03 -15.17 4.72
C HIS A 243 -5.34 -14.92 3.39
N ASP A 244 -4.01 -14.99 3.43
CA ASP A 244 -3.15 -14.73 2.31
C ASP A 244 -2.03 -15.77 2.25
N GLY A 245 -1.47 -15.96 1.06
CA GLY A 245 -0.38 -16.90 0.87
C GLY A 245 0.13 -16.88 -0.57
N SER A 246 0.73 -17.98 -0.99
CA SER A 246 1.11 -18.16 -2.39
C SER A 246 0.94 -19.60 -2.85
N LEU A 247 0.48 -19.77 -4.08
CA LEU A 247 0.61 -21.02 -4.82
C LEU A 247 1.92 -20.99 -5.60
N ILE A 248 2.53 -22.16 -5.78
CA ILE A 248 3.80 -22.30 -6.51
C ILE A 248 3.58 -23.16 -7.73
N LEU A 249 3.79 -22.60 -8.91
CA LEU A 249 3.86 -23.33 -10.17
C LEU A 249 5.33 -23.66 -10.47
N ASP A 250 5.65 -24.95 -10.56
CA ASP A 250 6.96 -25.46 -10.94
C ASP A 250 6.95 -25.79 -12.44
N ASP A 251 7.90 -25.24 -13.19
CA ASP A 251 8.07 -25.53 -14.63
C ASP A 251 9.23 -26.50 -14.94
N GLY A 252 9.77 -27.13 -13.89
CA GLY A 252 10.91 -28.04 -13.90
C GLY A 252 12.27 -27.36 -13.74
N LYS A 253 12.35 -26.03 -13.95
CA LYS A 253 13.58 -25.24 -13.78
C LYS A 253 13.42 -24.14 -12.74
N THR A 254 12.26 -23.50 -12.74
CA THR A 254 11.95 -22.32 -11.94
C THR A 254 10.62 -22.51 -11.24
N LYS A 255 10.49 -21.83 -10.09
CA LYS A 255 9.27 -21.81 -9.29
C LYS A 255 8.63 -20.44 -9.39
N VAL A 256 7.49 -20.36 -10.05
CA VAL A 256 6.68 -19.16 -10.17
C VAL A 256 5.76 -19.06 -8.97
N ARG A 257 5.94 -17.99 -8.18
CA ARG A 257 5.11 -17.69 -7.02
C ARG A 257 3.90 -16.87 -7.45
N ILE A 258 2.71 -17.30 -7.03
CA ILE A 258 1.43 -16.65 -7.35
C ILE A 258 0.74 -16.32 -6.02
N PRO A 259 0.79 -15.05 -5.57
CA PRO A 259 0.11 -14.65 -4.34
C PRO A 259 -1.40 -14.89 -4.45
N TYR A 260 -2.03 -15.30 -3.34
CA TYR A 260 -3.48 -15.39 -3.26
C TYR A 260 -4.02 -14.70 -2.01
N LEU A 261 -5.30 -14.34 -2.06
CA LEU A 261 -6.04 -13.74 -0.96
C LEU A 261 -7.48 -14.25 -0.97
N TYR A 262 -7.98 -14.51 0.23
CA TYR A 262 -9.41 -14.70 0.48
C TYR A 262 -9.83 -14.06 1.80
N VAL A 263 -11.09 -13.62 1.85
CA VAL A 263 -11.63 -12.84 2.98
C VAL A 263 -12.90 -13.53 3.47
N LEU A 264 -12.87 -14.02 4.72
CA LEU A 264 -14.02 -14.75 5.29
C LEU A 264 -15.14 -13.82 5.73
N GLU A 265 -14.76 -12.70 6.30
CA GLU A 265 -15.66 -11.66 6.79
C GLU A 265 -14.96 -10.32 6.56
N GLU A 266 -15.73 -9.26 6.32
CA GLU A 266 -15.18 -7.91 6.25
C GLU A 266 -14.50 -7.56 7.58
N PRO A 267 -13.16 -7.39 7.61
CA PRO A 267 -12.44 -6.90 8.77
C PRO A 267 -12.96 -5.53 9.17
N ASP A 268 -12.83 -5.19 10.44
CA ASP A 268 -13.21 -3.86 10.91
C ASP A 268 -12.17 -2.82 10.46
N TYR A 269 -12.30 -2.32 9.24
CA TYR A 269 -11.46 -1.23 8.75
C TYR A 269 -11.87 0.12 9.34
N PRO A 270 -10.91 1.05 9.51
CA PRO A 270 -11.22 2.43 9.80
C PRO A 270 -12.15 3.01 8.73
N ARG A 271 -13.21 3.72 9.14
CA ARG A 271 -14.18 4.35 8.23
C ARG A 271 -13.63 5.61 7.55
N VAL A 272 -12.52 6.12 8.05
CA VAL A 272 -11.67 7.15 7.44
C VAL A 272 -10.26 6.59 7.44
N MET A 273 -9.58 6.57 6.29
CA MET A 273 -8.22 6.00 6.17
C MET A 273 -7.19 7.00 5.66
N GLY A 274 -7.60 8.13 5.11
CA GLY A 274 -6.70 9.18 4.67
C GLY A 274 -7.42 10.51 4.62
N PHE A 275 -6.72 11.57 4.98
CA PHE A 275 -7.16 12.95 4.87
C PHE A 275 -5.96 13.82 4.50
N ASP A 276 -6.12 14.67 3.51
CA ASP A 276 -5.17 15.72 3.15
C ASP A 276 -5.89 17.06 3.01
N PHE A 277 -5.19 18.15 3.32
CA PHE A 277 -5.70 19.52 3.21
C PHE A 277 -4.58 20.45 2.76
N ALA A 278 -4.77 21.07 1.60
CA ALA A 278 -3.76 21.91 0.97
C ALA A 278 -4.41 23.05 0.17
N PRO A 279 -3.65 24.11 -0.20
CA PRO A 279 -4.10 25.05 -1.21
C PRO A 279 -4.52 24.32 -2.49
N ALA A 280 -5.66 24.71 -3.06
CA ALA A 280 -6.14 24.17 -4.32
C ALA A 280 -5.39 24.79 -5.51
N ASP A 281 -5.53 24.19 -6.70
CA ASP A 281 -4.98 24.74 -7.93
C ASP A 281 -5.62 26.11 -8.27
N LYS A 282 -6.87 26.30 -7.83
CA LYS A 282 -7.60 27.56 -7.96
C LYS A 282 -7.15 28.56 -6.88
N VAL A 283 -6.68 29.73 -7.32
CA VAL A 283 -6.24 30.81 -6.43
C VAL A 283 -7.38 31.22 -5.47
N GLY A 284 -7.05 31.31 -4.19
CA GLY A 284 -8.00 31.66 -3.13
C GLY A 284 -8.84 30.48 -2.62
N PHE A 285 -8.52 29.25 -3.01
CA PHE A 285 -9.23 28.04 -2.55
C PHE A 285 -8.25 27.09 -1.85
N TYR A 286 -8.80 26.33 -0.91
CA TYR A 286 -8.17 25.13 -0.35
C TYR A 286 -8.94 23.91 -0.82
N ARG A 287 -8.26 22.78 -0.94
CA ARG A 287 -8.86 21.47 -1.22
C ARG A 287 -8.61 20.57 -0.03
N TYR A 288 -9.64 19.82 0.36
CA TYR A 288 -9.42 18.60 1.14
C TYR A 288 -9.69 17.37 0.28
N GLU A 289 -8.98 16.29 0.58
CA GLU A 289 -9.20 14.96 0.03
C GLU A 289 -9.36 13.99 1.21
N VAL A 290 -10.39 13.15 1.19
CA VAL A 290 -10.64 12.16 2.24
C VAL A 290 -11.04 10.81 1.63
N TYR A 291 -10.42 9.74 2.11
CA TYR A 291 -10.75 8.38 1.67
C TYR A 291 -11.68 7.67 2.65
N LEU A 292 -12.88 7.32 2.16
CA LEU A 292 -13.95 6.63 2.90
C LEU A 292 -14.16 5.22 2.32
N PRO A 293 -13.51 4.18 2.88
CA PRO A 293 -13.53 2.81 2.34
C PRO A 293 -14.94 2.26 2.08
N GLY A 294 -15.82 2.41 3.07
CA GLY A 294 -17.20 1.98 3.01
C GLY A 294 -18.17 3.11 2.61
N GLY A 295 -17.71 4.34 2.44
CA GLY A 295 -18.57 5.53 2.53
C GLY A 295 -19.00 5.80 3.97
N ALA A 296 -19.91 6.75 4.18
CA ALA A 296 -20.30 7.19 5.51
C ALA A 296 -21.78 7.56 5.59
N ASP A 297 -22.47 7.08 6.63
CA ASP A 297 -23.81 7.54 6.98
C ASP A 297 -23.74 8.98 7.50
N GLU A 298 -22.72 9.29 8.30
CA GLU A 298 -22.35 10.64 8.73
C GLU A 298 -20.84 10.86 8.58
N PHE A 299 -20.44 12.02 8.09
CA PHE A 299 -19.05 12.43 7.94
C PHE A 299 -18.89 13.87 8.43
N GLY A 300 -17.76 14.19 9.04
CA GLY A 300 -17.42 15.57 9.38
C GLY A 300 -15.94 15.80 9.59
N ILE A 301 -15.54 17.05 9.35
CA ILE A 301 -14.21 17.58 9.64
C ILE A 301 -14.41 18.69 10.67
N ALA A 302 -14.22 18.36 11.95
CA ALA A 302 -14.33 19.31 13.05
C ALA A 302 -12.97 19.96 13.31
N LEU A 303 -12.93 21.29 13.40
CA LEU A 303 -11.74 22.07 13.68
C LEU A 303 -11.71 22.48 15.15
N PHE A 304 -10.55 22.34 15.75
CA PHE A 304 -10.26 22.73 17.12
C PHE A 304 -9.02 23.62 17.16
N ASP A 305 -9.01 24.52 18.13
CA ASP A 305 -7.81 25.22 18.54
C ASP A 305 -6.84 24.18 19.14
N PRO A 306 -5.59 24.09 18.64
CA PRO A 306 -4.69 23.00 19.03
C PRO A 306 -4.15 23.12 20.45
N ASP A 307 -4.18 24.31 21.05
CA ASP A 307 -3.59 24.55 22.37
C ASP A 307 -4.57 24.22 23.51
N ASP A 308 -5.84 24.61 23.35
CA ASP A 308 -6.87 24.46 24.39
C ASP A 308 -8.01 23.48 24.00
N TYR A 309 -7.93 22.86 22.81
CA TYR A 309 -8.94 21.95 22.26
C TYR A 309 -10.35 22.57 22.17
N ARG A 310 -10.45 23.90 22.12
CA ARG A 310 -11.73 24.58 21.95
C ARG A 310 -12.24 24.36 20.54
N PHE A 311 -13.51 23.99 20.43
CA PHE A 311 -14.16 23.81 19.14
C PHE A 311 -14.26 25.14 18.38
N VAL A 312 -13.73 25.17 17.17
CA VAL A 312 -13.74 26.34 16.27
C VAL A 312 -14.94 26.26 15.33
N GLY A 313 -15.22 25.08 14.77
CA GLY A 313 -16.31 24.90 13.82
C GLY A 313 -16.12 23.66 12.95
N PHE A 314 -17.04 23.42 12.02
CA PHE A 314 -16.86 22.39 11.00
C PHE A 314 -16.27 22.99 9.74
N LEU A 315 -15.20 22.38 9.21
CA LEU A 315 -14.70 22.67 7.87
C LEU A 315 -15.67 22.14 6.80
N ASP A 316 -16.12 20.90 6.98
CA ASP A 316 -17.23 20.34 6.20
C ASP A 316 -17.93 19.24 7.00
N TRP A 317 -19.17 18.95 6.62
CA TRP A 317 -19.91 17.81 7.15
C TRP A 317 -20.97 17.34 6.14
N GLY A 318 -21.38 16.09 6.25
CA GLY A 318 -22.41 15.55 5.39
C GLY A 318 -22.95 14.22 5.86
N ARG A 319 -23.99 13.77 5.15
CA ARG A 319 -24.64 12.47 5.37
C ARG A 319 -24.69 11.67 4.09
N LYS A 320 -24.68 10.34 4.21
CA LYS A 320 -24.77 9.40 3.08
C LYS A 320 -23.70 9.64 2.01
N LEU A 321 -22.45 9.85 2.43
CA LEU A 321 -21.33 9.96 1.51
C LEU A 321 -21.09 8.61 0.83
N LYS A 322 -20.85 8.69 -0.48
CA LYS A 322 -20.48 7.53 -1.29
C LYS A 322 -19.13 6.99 -0.83
N LYS A 323 -18.92 5.69 -1.10
CA LYS A 323 -17.63 5.04 -0.92
C LYS A 323 -16.58 5.60 -1.88
N GLY A 324 -15.32 5.61 -1.45
CA GLY A 324 -14.18 6.05 -2.25
C GLY A 324 -13.56 7.36 -1.77
N MET A 325 -12.82 8.02 -2.67
CA MET A 325 -12.27 9.35 -2.42
C MET A 325 -13.37 10.40 -2.52
N ALA A 326 -13.46 11.27 -1.54
CA ALA A 326 -14.26 12.48 -1.58
C ALA A 326 -13.33 13.68 -1.52
N GLU A 327 -13.55 14.64 -2.40
CA GLU A 327 -12.78 15.88 -2.47
C GLU A 327 -13.72 17.07 -2.54
N LYS A 328 -13.26 18.22 -2.02
CA LYS A 328 -13.99 19.47 -2.13
C LYS A 328 -13.04 20.65 -2.07
N GLU A 329 -13.25 21.60 -2.97
CA GLU A 329 -12.62 22.91 -2.91
C GLU A 329 -13.47 23.88 -2.09
N ILE A 330 -12.82 24.59 -1.17
CA ILE A 330 -13.43 25.53 -0.25
C ILE A 330 -12.77 26.90 -0.46
N PRO A 331 -13.55 27.95 -0.79
CA PRO A 331 -13.01 29.30 -0.91
C PRO A 331 -12.52 29.80 0.45
N ILE A 332 -11.41 30.56 0.47
CA ILE A 332 -10.76 31.01 1.70
C ILE A 332 -11.67 31.83 2.60
N GLU A 333 -12.65 32.54 2.03
CA GLU A 333 -13.61 33.35 2.78
C GLU A 333 -14.60 32.50 3.59
N LYS A 334 -14.69 31.19 3.32
CA LYS A 334 -15.51 30.23 4.09
C LYS A 334 -14.69 29.44 5.12
N LEU A 335 -13.38 29.64 5.15
CA LEU A 335 -12.50 29.02 6.13
C LEU A 335 -12.46 29.86 7.40
N PRO A 336 -12.09 29.27 8.56
CA PRO A 336 -11.69 30.07 9.70
C PRO A 336 -10.47 30.94 9.35
N GLY A 337 -10.15 31.88 10.22
CA GLY A 337 -9.02 32.80 10.02
C GLY A 337 -7.69 32.09 9.78
N GLU A 338 -6.67 32.88 9.42
CA GLU A 338 -5.32 32.33 9.27
C GLU A 338 -4.83 31.73 10.58
N GLY A 339 -4.21 30.55 10.51
CA GLY A 339 -3.74 29.84 11.69
C GLY A 339 -3.53 28.36 11.48
N VAL A 340 -3.16 27.69 12.57
CA VAL A 340 -3.01 26.23 12.63
C VAL A 340 -4.18 25.68 13.43
N TYR A 341 -4.81 24.63 12.92
CA TYR A 341 -5.97 24.00 13.53
C TYR A 341 -5.77 22.50 13.67
N LEU A 342 -6.28 21.93 14.76
CA LEU A 342 -6.44 20.49 14.89
C LEU A 342 -7.72 20.08 14.15
N ALA A 343 -7.59 19.35 13.05
CA ALA A 343 -8.69 18.76 12.32
C ALA A 343 -8.96 17.34 12.82
N LYS A 344 -10.18 17.13 13.32
CA LYS A 344 -10.72 15.83 13.71
C LYS A 344 -11.70 15.36 12.65
N VAL A 345 -11.25 14.43 11.82
CA VAL A 345 -11.98 13.90 10.66
C VAL A 345 -12.64 12.60 11.06
N PHE A 346 -13.97 12.54 11.09
CA PHE A 346 -14.70 11.34 11.49
C PHE A 346 -15.66 10.86 10.40
N ALA A 347 -15.88 9.55 10.38
CA ALA A 347 -16.94 8.92 9.62
C ALA A 347 -17.64 7.84 10.45
N LYS A 348 -18.98 7.87 10.41
CA LYS A 348 -19.86 6.86 10.99
C LYS A 348 -20.49 6.05 9.88
N LYS A 349 -20.53 4.74 10.05
CA LYS A 349 -21.30 3.84 9.19
C LYS A 349 -21.76 2.61 9.97
N ALA A 350 -23.03 2.25 9.83
CA ALA A 350 -23.63 1.08 10.49
C ALA A 350 -23.35 1.04 12.01
N GLY A 351 -23.56 2.17 12.69
CA GLY A 351 -23.45 2.28 14.16
C GLY A 351 -22.03 2.32 14.73
N ARG A 352 -20.99 2.40 13.88
CA ARG A 352 -19.58 2.45 14.30
C ARG A 352 -18.88 3.67 13.69
N GLU A 353 -17.94 4.25 14.44
CA GLU A 353 -17.21 5.47 14.10
C GLU A 353 -15.70 5.21 13.98
N SER A 354 -15.02 5.91 13.07
CA SER A 354 -13.57 6.07 13.10
C SER A 354 -13.19 7.53 12.91
N THR A 355 -12.03 7.88 13.48
CA THR A 355 -11.51 9.24 13.44
C THR A 355 -10.04 9.27 13.04
N ILE A 356 -9.63 10.30 12.31
CA ILE A 356 -8.24 10.71 12.10
C ILE A 356 -8.08 12.12 12.67
N ASP A 357 -7.00 12.32 13.42
CA ASP A 357 -6.63 13.63 13.96
C ASP A 357 -5.38 14.12 13.22
N THR A 358 -5.40 15.34 12.69
CA THR A 358 -4.27 15.93 11.96
C THR A 358 -4.23 17.44 12.10
N MET A 359 -3.04 18.02 12.00
CA MET A 359 -2.87 19.47 12.02
C MET A 359 -3.01 20.02 10.59
N ILE A 360 -3.84 21.04 10.42
CA ILE A 360 -3.99 21.76 9.15
C ILE A 360 -3.55 23.22 9.32
N THR A 361 -3.05 23.83 8.24
CA THR A 361 -2.64 25.23 8.24
C THR A 361 -3.41 25.99 7.17
N ILE A 362 -3.96 27.15 7.55
CA ILE A 362 -4.62 28.09 6.64
C ILE A 362 -3.80 29.38 6.64
N SER A 363 -3.35 29.77 5.45
CA SER A 363 -2.58 30.99 5.19
C SER A 363 -3.31 31.91 4.21
N GLY A 364 -3.26 33.22 4.45
CA GLY A 364 -4.05 34.25 3.74
C GLY A 364 -3.59 34.58 2.33
N LYS A 365 -2.42 34.07 1.94
CA LYS A 365 -1.98 34.02 0.54
C LYS A 365 -1.66 32.56 0.26
N PRO A 366 -2.51 31.81 -0.45
CA PRO A 366 -2.09 30.52 -0.98
C PRO A 366 -0.91 30.81 -1.91
N LYS A 367 0.33 30.63 -1.42
CA LYS A 367 1.49 30.61 -2.29
C LYS A 367 1.18 29.51 -3.28
N MET A 368 1.19 29.85 -4.59
CA MET A 368 1.14 28.84 -5.64
C MET A 368 2.10 27.74 -5.24
N ASN A 369 1.61 26.50 -5.20
CA ASN A 369 2.47 25.36 -5.07
C ASN A 369 3.42 25.42 -6.27
N SER A 370 4.68 25.83 -6.05
CA SER A 370 5.71 25.82 -7.09
C SER A 370 6.21 24.40 -7.34
N ALA A 371 5.31 23.41 -7.27
CA ALA A 371 5.51 22.10 -7.87
C ALA A 371 5.16 22.25 -9.35
N GLY A 372 6.15 22.69 -10.12
CA GLY A 372 6.04 22.82 -11.57
C GLY A 372 5.59 21.52 -12.21
N ARG A 373 4.33 21.47 -12.65
CA ARG A 373 3.95 20.79 -13.88
C ARG A 373 4.00 21.83 -15.00
N LYS A 374 5.10 21.84 -15.74
CA LYS A 374 5.13 22.21 -17.15
C LYS A 374 5.83 21.10 -17.90
#